data_AF-A0A7Y7INI7-F1
#
_entry.id   AF-A0A7Y7INI7-F1
#
_cell.length_a   1.000
_cell.length_b   1.000
_cell.length_c   1.000
_cell.angle_alpha   90.00
_cell.angle_beta   90.00
_cell.angle_gamma   90.00
#
_symmetry.space_group_name_H-M   'P 1'
#
loop_
_entity.id
_entity.type
_entity.pdbx_description
1 polymer ?
#
loop_
_entity_poly.entity_id
_entity_poly.type
_entity_poly.pdbx_seq_one_letter_code
_entity_poly.pdbx_strand_id
1 'polypeptide(L)'
;MTSQPQPTNAPPADFGRRVHGTIMGGALGDTLGYLVEFDSLADIQAKYGAAGLVDLSQETPPLHFSDDTQMTLYTLDGLLEVLEWANDGVGADINACQWLAYLRWLKTQGIQATGPAPEPQPRWIDTQSVLHHRRHPGNACITGLSGGEMGTVHRPVNPDSKGCGTVMRSAPYGLIPNIPAETVYKISSEAASLTHGHPSARQSSGAFSWLIHMLAVAGLGLREAAASAGVRAHAEPGADPELLSRLDAALALSAPDVLAAHDGVPLSGVQLTDALGLGWVAEEALAVALYAVLATAPGAVSPPEHFLAAVRLAVNHDGDSDSTGHIAGNILGAFYGEEALPLAWLKLCEDPQLIQHLAGQLVKLTVGA
;
A
#
# COMPACT_ATOMS: atom_id res chain seq x y z
N MET A 1 27.65 32.86 10.82
CA MET A 1 26.82 31.71 11.21
C MET A 1 26.21 31.17 9.94
N THR A 2 26.81 30.14 9.36
CA THR A 2 26.24 29.40 8.23
C THR A 2 25.04 28.62 8.78
N SER A 3 23.83 29.08 8.51
CA SER A 3 22.62 28.30 8.79
C SER A 3 22.76 26.99 8.01
N GLN A 4 22.95 25.88 8.71
CA GLN A 4 22.76 24.58 8.07
C GLN A 4 21.33 24.58 7.51
N PRO A 5 21.11 24.23 6.23
CA PRO A 5 19.77 24.06 5.73
C PRO A 5 19.07 23.05 6.65
N GLN A 6 17.91 23.42 7.21
CA GLN A 6 17.11 22.45 7.94
C GLN A 6 16.83 21.28 6.98
N PRO A 7 17.11 20.04 7.37
CA PRO A 7 16.78 18.90 6.52
C PRO A 7 15.26 18.90 6.33
N THR A 8 14.83 19.03 5.07
CA THR A 8 13.44 18.83 4.69
C THR A 8 13.06 17.40 5.07
N ASN A 9 12.10 17.23 5.97
CA ASN A 9 11.52 15.94 6.36
C ASN A 9 12.54 14.94 6.95
N ALA A 10 13.33 15.39 7.95
CA ALA A 10 14.08 14.47 8.78
C ALA A 10 13.12 13.51 9.53
N PRO A 11 13.38 12.19 9.54
CA PRO A 11 12.45 11.22 10.10
C PRO A 11 12.44 11.23 11.64
N PRO A 12 11.34 10.81 12.29
CA PRO A 12 11.25 10.72 13.75
C PRO A 12 12.15 9.61 14.31
N ALA A 13 12.40 9.62 15.62
CA ALA A 13 13.28 8.65 16.28
C ALA A 13 12.77 7.19 16.19
N ASP A 14 11.45 7.00 16.06
CA ASP A 14 10.80 5.70 15.90
C ASP A 14 10.62 5.28 14.43
N PHE A 15 11.19 6.02 13.47
CA PHE A 15 11.01 5.80 12.04
C PHE A 15 11.30 4.36 11.59
N GLY A 16 12.34 3.72 12.12
CA GLY A 16 12.62 2.32 11.81
C GLY A 16 11.45 1.39 12.15
N ARG A 17 10.80 1.62 13.31
CA ARG A 17 9.61 0.86 13.72
C ARG A 17 8.41 1.17 12.83
N ARG A 18 8.29 2.41 12.32
CA ARG A 18 7.25 2.79 11.33
C ARG A 18 7.47 2.12 9.99
N VAL A 19 8.71 2.02 9.52
CA VAL A 19 9.06 1.28 8.30
C VAL A 19 8.68 -0.20 8.43
N HIS A 20 9.14 -0.87 9.49
CA HIS A 20 8.78 -2.27 9.75
C HIS A 20 7.27 -2.46 9.91
N GLY A 21 6.61 -1.59 10.68
CA GLY A 21 5.17 -1.58 10.86
C GLY A 21 4.41 -1.46 9.55
N THR A 22 4.82 -0.55 8.66
CA THR A 22 4.15 -0.29 7.38
C THR A 22 4.17 -1.53 6.48
N ILE A 23 5.36 -2.11 6.25
CA ILE A 23 5.49 -3.23 5.30
C ILE A 23 4.89 -4.51 5.87
N MET A 24 5.16 -4.81 7.16
CA MET A 24 4.59 -5.98 7.82
C MET A 24 3.08 -5.85 8.03
N GLY A 25 2.60 -4.65 8.38
CA GLY A 25 1.18 -4.36 8.55
C GLY A 25 0.40 -4.59 7.26
N GLY A 26 0.93 -4.15 6.12
CA GLY A 26 0.36 -4.46 4.82
C GLY A 26 0.30 -5.95 4.55
N ALA A 27 1.41 -6.67 4.76
CA ALA A 27 1.44 -8.12 4.55
C ALA A 27 0.45 -8.89 5.42
N LEU A 28 0.26 -8.46 6.67
CA LEU A 28 -0.74 -9.05 7.56
C LEU A 28 -2.18 -8.73 7.12
N GLY A 29 -2.44 -7.52 6.64
CA GLY A 29 -3.74 -7.11 6.11
C GLY A 29 -4.12 -7.87 4.85
N ASP A 30 -3.17 -7.97 3.91
CA ASP A 30 -3.25 -8.79 2.70
C ASP A 30 -3.52 -10.27 3.06
N THR A 31 -2.70 -10.86 3.94
CA THR A 31 -2.88 -12.28 4.34
C THR A 31 -4.30 -12.56 4.86
N LEU A 32 -4.93 -11.62 5.59
CA LEU A 32 -6.31 -11.78 6.03
C LEU A 32 -7.30 -11.65 4.87
N GLY A 33 -7.19 -10.56 4.09
CA GLY A 33 -8.12 -10.29 3.00
C GLY A 33 -8.04 -11.31 1.87
N TYR A 34 -6.87 -11.91 1.64
CA TYR A 34 -6.65 -12.93 0.62
C TYR A 34 -7.45 -14.22 0.89
N LEU A 35 -7.84 -14.47 2.13
CA LEU A 35 -8.70 -15.60 2.50
C LEU A 35 -10.13 -15.45 1.96
N VAL A 36 -10.52 -14.25 1.51
CA VAL A 36 -11.89 -13.89 1.10
C VAL A 36 -11.95 -12.96 -0.12
N GLU A 37 -10.83 -12.73 -0.83
CA GLU A 37 -10.69 -11.79 -1.97
C GLU A 37 -11.85 -11.84 -2.99
N PHE A 38 -12.34 -13.03 -3.31
CA PHE A 38 -13.41 -13.25 -4.30
C PHE A 38 -14.75 -13.69 -3.70
N ASP A 39 -14.85 -13.75 -2.38
CA ASP A 39 -16.07 -14.16 -1.71
C ASP A 39 -17.02 -12.96 -1.57
N SER A 40 -18.33 -13.19 -1.76
CA SER A 40 -19.31 -12.17 -1.35
C SER A 40 -19.38 -12.11 0.17
N LEU A 41 -19.82 -10.98 0.74
CA LEU A 41 -20.06 -10.85 2.17
C LEU A 41 -20.99 -11.95 2.69
N ALA A 42 -21.97 -12.38 1.89
CA ALA A 42 -22.85 -13.48 2.25
C ALA A 42 -22.07 -14.82 2.37
N ASP A 43 -21.13 -15.07 1.46
CA ASP A 43 -20.26 -16.26 1.50
C ASP A 43 -19.29 -16.20 2.69
N ILE A 44 -18.69 -15.02 2.93
CA ILE A 44 -17.82 -14.77 4.09
C ILE A 44 -18.60 -15.05 5.39
N GLN A 45 -19.82 -14.52 5.52
CA GLN A 45 -20.64 -14.74 6.70
C GLN A 45 -21.14 -16.18 6.84
N ALA A 46 -21.41 -16.86 5.72
CA ALA A 46 -21.77 -18.28 5.73
C ALA A 46 -20.59 -19.14 6.23
N LYS A 47 -19.36 -18.76 5.89
CA LYS A 47 -18.14 -19.47 6.28
C LYS A 47 -17.69 -19.18 7.72
N TYR A 48 -17.67 -17.91 8.13
CA TYR A 48 -17.08 -17.48 9.41
C TYR A 48 -18.11 -17.04 10.46
N GLY A 49 -19.39 -16.99 10.10
CA GLY A 49 -20.48 -16.53 10.95
C GLY A 49 -20.82 -15.05 10.76
N ALA A 50 -21.81 -14.55 11.51
CA ALA A 50 -22.38 -13.22 11.30
C ALA A 50 -21.37 -12.05 11.46
N ALA A 51 -20.26 -12.27 12.19
CA ALA A 51 -19.19 -11.28 12.35
C ALA A 51 -18.19 -11.27 11.18
N GLY A 52 -18.34 -12.19 10.21
CA GLY A 52 -17.41 -12.38 9.11
C GLY A 52 -16.04 -12.91 9.56
N LEU A 53 -15.02 -12.71 8.73
CA LEU A 53 -13.64 -13.07 9.01
C LEU A 53 -13.04 -12.09 10.02
N VAL A 54 -12.73 -12.57 11.23
CA VAL A 54 -12.23 -11.74 12.33
C VAL A 54 -10.77 -12.03 12.70
N ASP A 55 -10.24 -13.21 12.42
CA ASP A 55 -8.89 -13.56 12.83
C ASP A 55 -8.25 -14.62 11.93
N LEU A 56 -6.94 -14.49 11.67
CA LEU A 56 -6.17 -15.47 10.90
C LEU A 56 -6.23 -16.88 11.49
N SER A 57 -6.44 -17.03 12.80
CA SER A 57 -6.59 -18.33 13.46
C SER A 57 -7.87 -19.08 13.10
N GLN A 58 -8.82 -18.45 12.39
CA GLN A 58 -10.00 -19.12 11.84
C GLN A 58 -9.67 -20.01 10.64
N GLU A 59 -8.49 -19.86 10.04
CA GLU A 59 -8.01 -20.66 8.92
C GLU A 59 -6.81 -21.54 9.31
N THR A 60 -6.64 -22.63 8.55
CA THR A 60 -5.56 -23.59 8.80
C THR A 60 -4.30 -23.18 8.03
N PRO A 61 -3.13 -23.04 8.68
CA PRO A 61 -1.88 -22.75 7.98
C PRO A 61 -1.47 -23.83 6.96
N PRO A 62 -0.65 -23.51 5.94
CA PRO A 62 -0.01 -22.20 5.73
C PRO A 62 -0.99 -21.16 5.21
N LEU A 63 -0.86 -19.94 5.74
CA LEU A 63 -1.55 -18.76 5.23
C LEU A 63 -0.56 -18.02 4.32
N HIS A 64 -1.05 -17.35 3.29
CA HIS A 64 -0.24 -16.73 2.25
C HIS A 64 -0.68 -15.29 2.04
N PHE A 65 0.27 -14.39 1.77
CA PHE A 65 -0.01 -13.05 1.23
C PHE A 65 -0.22 -13.10 -0.30
N SER A 66 -0.89 -12.16 -0.93
CA SER A 66 -1.20 -12.14 -2.37
C SER A 66 -0.10 -11.45 -3.21
N ASP A 67 -0.40 -11.08 -4.45
CA ASP A 67 0.50 -10.26 -5.25
C ASP A 67 0.69 -8.84 -4.69
N ASP A 68 -0.21 -8.35 -3.84
CA ASP A 68 -0.10 -7.07 -3.14
C ASP A 68 1.20 -6.97 -2.36
N THR A 69 1.45 -7.94 -1.48
CA THR A 69 2.71 -8.01 -0.73
C THR A 69 3.88 -8.31 -1.66
N GLN A 70 3.75 -9.22 -2.62
CA GLN A 70 4.85 -9.52 -3.53
C GLN A 70 5.30 -8.25 -4.27
N MET A 71 4.39 -7.54 -4.90
CA MET A 71 4.68 -6.33 -5.65
C MET A 71 5.16 -5.21 -4.73
N THR A 72 4.64 -5.08 -3.50
CA THR A 72 5.15 -4.14 -2.49
C THR A 72 6.63 -4.41 -2.16
N LEU A 73 7.02 -5.67 -1.98
CA LEU A 73 8.40 -6.03 -1.69
C LEU A 73 9.32 -5.77 -2.89
N TYR A 74 8.84 -5.95 -4.12
CA TYR A 74 9.58 -5.55 -5.33
C TYR A 74 9.60 -4.02 -5.56
N THR A 75 8.57 -3.27 -5.13
CA THR A 75 8.65 -1.80 -5.04
C THR A 75 9.76 -1.39 -4.10
N LEU A 76 9.78 -1.99 -2.90
CA LEU A 76 10.80 -1.72 -1.91
C LEU A 76 12.20 -2.06 -2.44
N ASP A 77 12.41 -3.23 -3.04
CA ASP A 77 13.69 -3.61 -3.65
C ASP A 77 14.17 -2.65 -4.74
N GLY A 78 13.27 -2.19 -5.62
CA GLY A 78 13.59 -1.18 -6.63
C GLY A 78 14.04 0.15 -6.02
N LEU A 79 13.44 0.57 -4.90
CA LEU A 79 13.85 1.76 -4.15
C LEU A 79 15.16 1.55 -3.39
N LEU A 80 15.41 0.35 -2.85
CA LEU A 80 16.71 0.01 -2.23
C LEU A 80 17.84 0.15 -3.25
N GLU A 81 17.63 -0.32 -4.48
CA GLU A 81 18.61 -0.16 -5.56
C GLU A 81 18.93 1.33 -5.78
N VAL A 82 17.93 2.20 -5.90
CA VAL A 82 18.14 3.66 -6.02
C VAL A 82 18.97 4.22 -4.87
N LEU A 83 18.66 3.83 -3.64
CA LEU A 83 19.36 4.33 -2.44
C LEU A 83 20.79 3.81 -2.35
N GLU A 84 21.06 2.57 -2.76
CA GLU A 84 22.42 2.01 -2.87
C GLU A 84 23.27 2.87 -3.81
N TRP A 85 22.78 3.13 -5.03
CA TRP A 85 23.49 3.98 -5.99
C TRP A 85 23.71 5.41 -5.44
N ALA A 86 22.68 5.99 -4.81
CA ALA A 86 22.77 7.34 -4.25
C ALA A 86 23.83 7.43 -3.13
N ASN A 87 23.90 6.42 -2.26
CA ASN A 87 24.89 6.34 -1.19
C ASN A 87 26.32 6.13 -1.71
N ASP A 88 26.48 5.51 -2.89
CA ASP A 88 27.74 5.41 -3.61
C ASP A 88 28.09 6.69 -4.40
N GLY A 89 27.24 7.73 -4.34
CA GLY A 89 27.45 9.01 -5.02
C GLY A 89 27.07 9.01 -6.50
N VAL A 90 26.24 8.04 -6.93
CA VAL A 90 25.81 7.86 -8.31
C VAL A 90 24.30 8.05 -8.42
N GLY A 91 23.86 8.86 -9.40
CA GLY A 91 22.43 9.01 -9.66
C GLY A 91 21.83 7.78 -10.32
N ALA A 92 20.62 7.40 -9.92
CA ALA A 92 19.83 6.34 -10.54
C ALA A 92 18.46 6.89 -11.01
N ASP A 93 17.96 6.38 -12.13
CA ASP A 93 16.58 6.61 -12.56
C ASP A 93 15.65 5.72 -11.74
N ILE A 94 14.81 6.35 -10.92
CA ILE A 94 13.89 5.67 -9.99
C ILE A 94 12.90 4.79 -10.75
N ASN A 95 12.32 5.31 -11.83
CA ASN A 95 11.32 4.57 -12.60
C ASN A 95 11.95 3.40 -13.34
N ALA A 96 13.20 3.55 -13.81
CA ALA A 96 13.93 2.44 -14.43
C ALA A 96 14.26 1.34 -13.41
N CYS A 97 14.76 1.68 -12.22
CA CYS A 97 15.01 0.70 -11.15
C CYS A 97 13.72 -0.03 -10.77
N GLN A 98 12.62 0.72 -10.66
CA GLN A 98 11.32 0.15 -10.36
C GLN A 98 10.82 -0.80 -11.45
N TRP A 99 10.97 -0.40 -12.72
CA TRP A 99 10.58 -1.23 -13.85
C TRP A 99 11.37 -2.52 -13.90
N LEU A 100 12.68 -2.47 -13.68
CA LEU A 100 13.53 -3.65 -13.59
C LEU A 100 13.11 -4.57 -12.43
N ALA A 101 12.78 -4.01 -11.27
CA ALA A 101 12.25 -4.79 -10.15
C ALA A 101 10.94 -5.49 -10.50
N TYR A 102 10.01 -4.82 -11.19
CA TYR A 102 8.77 -5.45 -11.63
C TYR A 102 8.97 -6.49 -12.74
N LEU A 103 9.98 -6.34 -13.61
CA LEU A 103 10.36 -7.38 -14.57
C LEU A 103 10.93 -8.63 -13.87
N ARG A 104 11.71 -8.44 -12.78
CA ARG A 104 12.14 -9.56 -11.92
C ARG A 104 10.94 -10.26 -11.29
N TRP A 105 10.02 -9.49 -10.71
CA TRP A 105 8.75 -10.03 -10.20
C TRP A 105 7.98 -10.81 -11.27
N LEU A 106 7.77 -10.25 -12.46
CA LEU A 106 7.05 -10.91 -13.56
C LEU A 106 7.65 -12.28 -13.91
N LYS A 107 9.00 -12.36 -13.93
CA LYS A 107 9.74 -13.61 -14.16
C LYS A 107 9.46 -14.65 -13.06
N THR A 108 9.38 -14.23 -11.79
CA THR A 108 9.00 -15.12 -10.68
C THR A 108 7.56 -15.63 -10.78
N GLN A 109 6.70 -14.94 -11.53
CA GLN A 109 5.34 -15.38 -11.86
C GLN A 109 5.28 -16.35 -13.05
N GLY A 110 6.44 -16.78 -13.57
CA GLY A 110 6.55 -17.67 -14.72
C GLY A 110 6.24 -17.00 -16.06
N ILE A 111 6.27 -15.67 -16.12
CA ILE A 111 5.94 -14.89 -17.30
C ILE A 111 7.20 -14.17 -17.79
N GLN A 112 7.53 -14.38 -19.07
CA GLN A 112 8.64 -13.70 -19.72
C GLN A 112 8.09 -12.58 -20.60
N ALA A 113 8.67 -11.37 -20.48
CA ALA A 113 8.32 -10.27 -21.36
C ALA A 113 8.68 -10.60 -22.81
N THR A 114 7.78 -10.31 -23.75
CA THR A 114 7.93 -10.68 -25.17
C THR A 114 8.54 -9.57 -26.03
N GLY A 115 8.73 -8.38 -25.45
CA GLY A 115 9.22 -7.18 -26.14
C GLY A 115 10.69 -6.85 -25.87
N PRO A 116 11.12 -5.60 -26.10
CA PRO A 116 12.52 -5.16 -25.97
C PRO A 116 12.96 -4.95 -24.52
N ALA A 117 12.34 -5.66 -23.56
CA ALA A 117 12.70 -5.55 -22.16
C ALA A 117 14.17 -5.97 -21.95
N PRO A 118 14.95 -5.21 -21.17
CA PRO A 118 16.27 -5.68 -20.74
C PRO A 118 16.10 -6.89 -19.82
N GLU A 119 17.11 -7.75 -19.76
CA GLU A 119 17.22 -8.75 -18.68
C GLU A 119 17.69 -8.01 -17.42
N PRO A 120 16.86 -7.89 -16.37
CA PRO A 120 17.27 -7.24 -15.14
C PRO A 120 18.37 -8.05 -14.45
N GLN A 121 19.35 -7.36 -13.84
CA GLN A 121 20.34 -8.03 -13.01
C GLN A 121 19.65 -8.66 -11.79
N PRO A 122 20.01 -9.91 -11.42
CA PRO A 122 19.38 -10.57 -10.29
C PRO A 122 19.77 -9.90 -8.97
N ARG A 123 18.82 -9.85 -8.03
CA ARG A 123 18.99 -9.33 -6.67
C ARG A 123 18.64 -10.41 -5.65
N TRP A 124 18.95 -10.14 -4.38
CA TRP A 124 18.70 -11.09 -3.28
C TRP A 124 17.23 -11.53 -3.20
N ILE A 125 16.29 -10.61 -3.44
CA ILE A 125 14.85 -10.89 -3.40
C ILE A 125 14.43 -12.00 -4.40
N ASP A 126 15.13 -12.13 -5.54
CA ASP A 126 14.82 -13.14 -6.58
C ASP A 126 15.21 -14.57 -6.17
N THR A 127 15.93 -14.71 -5.05
CA THR A 127 16.30 -16.02 -4.50
C THR A 127 15.24 -16.56 -3.54
N GLN A 128 14.21 -15.77 -3.23
CA GLN A 128 13.21 -16.05 -2.22
C GLN A 128 12.02 -16.79 -2.84
N SER A 129 12.02 -18.13 -2.75
CA SER A 129 11.03 -18.99 -3.42
C SER A 129 9.58 -18.71 -3.00
N VAL A 130 9.35 -18.14 -1.81
CA VAL A 130 8.02 -17.73 -1.35
C VAL A 130 7.34 -16.73 -2.29
N LEU A 131 8.13 -15.93 -3.02
CA LEU A 131 7.63 -14.96 -4.01
C LEU A 131 7.38 -15.57 -5.39
N HIS A 132 7.73 -16.85 -5.61
CA HIS A 132 7.68 -17.53 -6.92
C HIS A 132 6.38 -18.32 -7.11
N HIS A 133 5.28 -17.76 -6.59
CA HIS A 133 3.96 -18.35 -6.66
C HIS A 133 3.00 -17.30 -7.20
N ARG A 134 2.26 -17.64 -8.26
CA ARG A 134 1.25 -16.76 -8.84
C ARG A 134 0.03 -16.71 -7.93
N ARG A 135 -0.19 -15.57 -7.29
CA ARG A 135 -1.26 -15.33 -6.30
C ARG A 135 -2.19 -14.23 -6.79
N HIS A 136 -2.99 -14.58 -7.79
CA HIS A 136 -4.01 -13.72 -8.43
C HIS A 136 -3.59 -12.33 -8.91
N PRO A 137 -2.41 -12.15 -9.54
CA PRO A 137 -1.98 -10.82 -9.94
C PRO A 137 -2.94 -10.11 -10.87
N GLY A 138 -3.22 -8.85 -10.54
CA GLY A 138 -4.05 -7.97 -11.35
C GLY A 138 -3.60 -7.95 -12.82
N ASN A 139 -4.55 -8.14 -13.74
CA ASN A 139 -4.22 -8.31 -15.17
C ASN A 139 -3.39 -7.16 -15.75
N ALA A 140 -3.65 -5.92 -15.32
CA ALA A 140 -2.91 -4.75 -15.79
C ALA A 140 -1.45 -4.73 -15.30
N CYS A 141 -1.14 -5.29 -14.14
CA CYS A 141 0.26 -5.50 -13.70
C CYS A 141 0.99 -6.43 -14.69
N ILE A 142 0.35 -7.54 -15.06
CA ILE A 142 0.94 -8.50 -16.00
C ILE A 142 1.05 -7.92 -17.40
N THR A 143 -0.03 -7.39 -17.98
CA THR A 143 -0.02 -6.90 -19.36
C THR A 143 0.88 -5.69 -19.55
N GLY A 144 0.97 -4.81 -18.53
CA GLY A 144 1.83 -3.63 -18.57
C GLY A 144 3.31 -3.99 -18.67
N LEU A 145 3.74 -5.06 -18.01
CA LEU A 145 5.13 -5.50 -18.00
C LEU A 145 5.45 -6.48 -19.15
N SER A 146 4.49 -7.31 -19.54
CA SER A 146 4.68 -8.36 -20.56
C SER A 146 5.06 -7.80 -21.93
N GLY A 147 4.59 -6.60 -22.27
CA GLY A 147 4.92 -5.91 -23.52
C GLY A 147 6.39 -5.46 -23.61
N GLY A 148 7.11 -5.42 -22.48
CA GLY A 148 8.53 -5.06 -22.42
C GLY A 148 8.86 -3.61 -22.75
N GLU A 149 7.84 -2.74 -22.81
CA GLU A 149 8.03 -1.29 -22.85
C GLU A 149 7.97 -0.72 -21.43
N MET A 150 8.87 0.21 -21.12
CA MET A 150 8.78 0.99 -19.88
C MET A 150 7.71 2.07 -20.06
N GLY A 151 6.56 1.87 -19.42
CA GLY A 151 5.49 2.87 -19.39
C GLY A 151 5.93 4.18 -18.73
N THR A 152 5.41 5.30 -19.20
CA THR A 152 5.71 6.64 -18.67
C THR A 152 4.45 7.48 -18.55
N VAL A 153 4.50 8.62 -17.86
CA VAL A 153 3.31 9.50 -17.77
C VAL A 153 2.81 9.98 -19.13
N HIS A 154 3.72 10.18 -20.09
CA HIS A 154 3.41 10.67 -21.44
C HIS A 154 3.06 9.55 -22.43
N ARG A 155 3.54 8.33 -22.17
CA ARG A 155 3.24 7.13 -22.96
C ARG A 155 3.05 5.96 -21.99
N PRO A 156 1.91 5.92 -21.28
CA PRO A 156 1.68 4.86 -20.31
C PRO A 156 1.29 3.57 -21.01
N VAL A 157 1.61 2.44 -20.39
CA VAL A 157 0.99 1.16 -20.75
C VAL A 157 -0.38 1.07 -20.11
N ASN A 158 -1.29 0.30 -20.73
CA ASN A 158 -2.69 0.16 -20.28
C ASN A 158 -3.34 1.53 -19.96
N PRO A 159 -3.49 2.44 -20.96
CA PRO A 159 -3.90 3.84 -20.74
C PRO A 159 -5.22 4.01 -19.98
N ASP A 160 -6.15 3.05 -20.14
CA ASP A 160 -7.47 3.10 -19.54
C ASP A 160 -7.59 2.29 -18.23
N SER A 161 -6.51 1.65 -17.78
CA SER A 161 -6.57 0.77 -16.60
C SER A 161 -6.56 1.57 -15.30
N LYS A 162 -7.59 1.32 -14.49
CA LYS A 162 -7.83 1.93 -13.17
C LYS A 162 -7.52 1.01 -11.98
N GLY A 163 -7.06 -0.22 -12.21
CA GLY A 163 -6.91 -1.25 -11.18
C GLY A 163 -6.14 -0.78 -9.94
N CYS A 164 -6.50 -1.33 -8.77
CA CYS A 164 -5.86 -1.09 -7.47
C CYS A 164 -4.37 -1.45 -7.42
N GLY A 165 -3.88 -2.24 -8.39
CA GLY A 165 -2.50 -2.64 -8.58
C GLY A 165 -1.45 -1.52 -8.45
N THR A 166 -1.84 -0.26 -8.68
CA THR A 166 -0.96 0.89 -8.43
C THR A 166 -0.85 1.23 -6.95
N VAL A 167 -1.97 1.33 -6.23
CA VAL A 167 -2.01 1.82 -4.86
C VAL A 167 -1.52 0.76 -3.87
N MET A 168 -1.89 -0.51 -4.06
CA MET A 168 -1.54 -1.60 -3.13
C MET A 168 -0.02 -1.71 -2.90
N ARG A 169 0.78 -1.39 -3.91
CA ARG A 169 2.24 -1.51 -3.87
C ARG A 169 3.00 -0.21 -3.65
N SER A 170 2.31 0.89 -3.32
CA SER A 170 2.90 2.23 -3.30
C SER A 170 3.39 2.71 -1.93
N ALA A 171 3.01 2.05 -0.83
CA ALA A 171 3.45 2.44 0.51
C ALA A 171 4.98 2.67 0.65
N PRO A 172 5.87 1.86 0.04
CA PRO A 172 7.32 2.07 0.12
C PRO A 172 7.81 3.45 -0.34
N TYR A 173 7.16 4.10 -1.32
CA TYR A 173 7.56 5.45 -1.76
C TYR A 173 7.41 6.47 -0.63
N GLY A 174 6.36 6.34 0.19
CA GLY A 174 6.11 7.21 1.33
C GLY A 174 7.15 7.08 2.44
N LEU A 175 7.91 5.98 2.46
CA LEU A 175 8.93 5.69 3.46
C LEU A 175 10.32 6.23 3.11
N ILE A 176 10.47 7.03 2.05
CA ILE A 176 11.77 7.67 1.76
C ILE A 176 11.88 8.98 2.56
N PRO A 177 12.76 9.07 3.58
CA PRO A 177 12.92 10.29 4.36
C PRO A 177 13.84 11.29 3.66
N ASN A 178 13.98 12.49 4.23
CA ASN A 178 14.91 13.53 3.77
C ASN A 178 14.64 14.05 2.34
N ILE A 179 13.46 13.78 1.78
CA ILE A 179 12.99 14.34 0.50
C ILE A 179 11.68 15.11 0.70
N PRO A 180 11.38 16.12 -0.14
CA PRO A 180 10.09 16.79 -0.09
C PRO A 180 8.91 15.84 -0.35
N ALA A 181 7.78 16.06 0.33
CA ALA A 181 6.57 15.26 0.13
C ALA A 181 6.05 15.32 -1.33
N GLU A 182 6.27 16.44 -2.03
CA GLU A 182 5.97 16.55 -3.47
C GLU A 182 6.77 15.57 -4.32
N THR A 183 8.03 15.30 -3.95
CA THR A 183 8.85 14.30 -4.65
C THR A 183 8.26 12.92 -4.45
N VAL A 184 7.80 12.58 -3.24
CA VAL A 184 7.11 11.31 -2.93
C VAL A 184 5.88 11.11 -3.80
N TYR A 185 4.99 12.11 -3.86
CA TYR A 185 3.78 12.05 -4.68
C TYR A 185 4.13 11.81 -6.15
N LYS A 186 5.10 12.58 -6.67
CA LYS A 186 5.50 12.53 -8.07
C LYS A 186 6.10 11.17 -8.44
N ILE A 187 7.09 10.67 -7.70
CA ILE A 187 7.75 9.40 -8.05
C ILE A 187 6.77 8.22 -8.00
N SER A 188 5.84 8.22 -7.04
CA SER A 188 4.82 7.18 -6.91
C SER A 188 3.82 7.21 -8.08
N SER A 189 3.30 8.40 -8.38
CA SER A 189 2.36 8.60 -9.51
C SER A 189 2.99 8.28 -10.86
N GLU A 190 4.26 8.64 -11.06
CA GLU A 190 5.01 8.28 -12.27
C GLU A 190 5.21 6.77 -12.40
N ALA A 191 5.64 6.10 -11.31
CA ALA A 191 5.87 4.65 -11.30
C ALA A 191 4.60 3.83 -11.54
N ALA A 192 3.41 4.33 -11.17
CA ALA A 192 2.14 3.71 -11.52
C ALA A 192 1.98 3.53 -13.04
N SER A 193 2.50 4.47 -13.85
CA SER A 193 2.48 4.45 -15.33
C SER A 193 3.21 3.25 -15.94
N LEU A 194 4.04 2.54 -15.17
CA LEU A 194 4.71 1.31 -15.59
C LEU A 194 3.73 0.15 -15.85
N THR A 195 2.49 0.27 -15.36
CA THR A 195 1.46 -0.78 -15.49
C THR A 195 0.06 -0.25 -15.74
N HIS A 196 -0.27 0.95 -15.26
CA HIS A 196 -1.60 1.54 -15.34
C HIS A 196 -1.48 3.00 -15.79
N GLY A 197 -2.17 3.36 -16.86
CA GLY A 197 -2.07 4.71 -17.42
C GLY A 197 -3.16 5.67 -16.99
N HIS A 198 -4.25 5.19 -16.39
CA HIS A 198 -5.38 6.05 -16.07
C HIS A 198 -5.01 7.07 -15.00
N PRO A 199 -5.39 8.36 -15.14
CA PRO A 199 -5.09 9.40 -14.15
C PRO A 199 -5.51 9.03 -12.72
N SER A 200 -6.75 8.56 -12.51
CA SER A 200 -7.21 8.07 -11.19
C SER A 200 -6.23 7.07 -10.54
N ALA A 201 -5.77 6.04 -11.27
CA ALA A 201 -4.86 5.03 -10.71
C ALA A 201 -3.49 5.61 -10.33
N ARG A 202 -2.95 6.52 -11.13
CA ARG A 202 -1.66 7.16 -10.86
C ARG A 202 -1.74 8.15 -9.70
N GLN A 203 -2.76 9.00 -9.70
CA GLN A 203 -2.96 9.99 -8.64
C GLN A 203 -3.33 9.32 -7.30
N SER A 204 -4.06 8.21 -7.31
CA SER A 204 -4.35 7.41 -6.10
C SER A 204 -3.08 6.87 -5.46
N SER A 205 -2.15 6.33 -6.27
CA SER A 205 -0.83 5.90 -5.81
C SER A 205 -0.03 7.07 -5.19
N GLY A 206 -0.02 8.23 -5.85
CA GLY A 206 0.61 9.45 -5.32
C GLY A 206 0.01 9.90 -3.99
N ALA A 207 -1.32 9.94 -3.88
CA ALA A 207 -2.03 10.35 -2.67
C ALA A 207 -1.79 9.38 -1.50
N PHE A 208 -1.74 8.08 -1.78
CA PHE A 208 -1.43 7.07 -0.77
C PHE A 208 0.01 7.17 -0.27
N SER A 209 0.99 7.30 -1.17
CA SER A 209 2.39 7.50 -0.78
C SER A 209 2.60 8.79 0.00
N TRP A 210 1.89 9.86 -0.35
CA TRP A 210 1.85 11.09 0.44
C TRP A 210 1.31 10.84 1.85
N LEU A 211 0.17 10.16 1.97
CA LEU A 211 -0.40 9.78 3.27
C LEU A 211 0.61 9.02 4.12
N ILE A 212 1.25 7.99 3.57
CA ILE A 212 2.28 7.22 4.28
C ILE A 212 3.45 8.11 4.70
N HIS A 213 3.90 9.03 3.85
CA HIS A 213 4.99 9.95 4.19
C HIS A 213 4.61 10.91 5.34
N MET A 214 3.39 11.42 5.33
CA MET A 214 2.89 12.30 6.39
C MET A 214 2.79 11.58 7.73
N LEU A 215 2.45 10.28 7.73
CA LEU A 215 2.41 9.46 8.93
C LEU A 215 3.82 9.04 9.39
N ALA A 216 4.61 8.46 8.49
CA ALA A 216 5.87 7.81 8.85
C ALA A 216 7.02 8.80 9.06
N VAL A 217 7.07 9.88 8.27
CA VAL A 217 8.20 10.83 8.25
C VAL A 217 7.82 12.16 8.88
N ALA A 218 6.67 12.74 8.53
CA ALA A 218 6.25 14.02 9.12
C ALA A 218 5.64 13.87 10.52
N GLY A 219 5.20 12.67 10.90
CA GLY A 219 4.65 12.37 12.23
C GLY A 219 3.26 12.97 12.49
N LEU A 220 2.48 13.22 11.43
CA LEU A 220 1.11 13.76 11.56
C LEU A 220 0.15 12.70 12.13
N GLY A 221 -0.97 13.17 12.69
CA GLY A 221 -2.08 12.29 13.09
C GLY A 221 -2.83 11.70 11.89
N LEU A 222 -3.53 10.57 12.07
CA LEU A 222 -4.26 9.88 11.00
C LEU A 222 -5.15 10.80 10.15
N ARG A 223 -6.07 11.54 10.79
CA ARG A 223 -7.00 12.43 10.10
C ARG A 223 -6.31 13.63 9.45
N GLU A 224 -5.25 14.15 10.08
CA GLU A 224 -4.48 15.27 9.56
C GLU A 224 -3.69 14.86 8.30
N ALA A 225 -3.01 13.71 8.36
CA ALA A 225 -2.31 13.13 7.22
C ALA A 225 -3.27 12.85 6.06
N ALA A 226 -4.44 12.25 6.34
CA ALA A 226 -5.48 11.97 5.35
C ALA A 226 -6.04 13.24 4.71
N ALA A 227 -6.35 14.26 5.51
CA ALA A 227 -6.80 15.56 5.00
C ALA A 227 -5.73 16.22 4.13
N SER A 228 -4.45 16.12 4.50
CA SER A 228 -3.35 16.66 3.69
C SER A 228 -3.22 15.95 2.33
N ALA A 229 -3.43 14.63 2.28
CA ALA A 229 -3.44 13.87 1.02
C ALA A 229 -4.60 14.32 0.12
N GLY A 230 -5.79 14.54 0.70
CA GLY A 230 -6.94 15.11 0.00
C GLY A 230 -6.65 16.52 -0.55
N VAL A 231 -6.10 17.42 0.26
CA VAL A 231 -5.70 18.77 -0.18
C VAL A 231 -4.69 18.70 -1.32
N ARG A 232 -3.71 17.80 -1.23
CA ARG A 232 -2.72 17.63 -2.28
C ARG A 232 -3.32 17.08 -3.57
N ALA A 233 -4.21 16.09 -3.49
CA ALA A 233 -4.90 15.54 -4.65
C ALA A 233 -5.71 16.62 -5.38
N HIS A 234 -6.42 17.48 -4.63
CA HIS A 234 -7.16 18.62 -5.18
C HIS A 234 -6.28 19.66 -5.88
N ALA A 235 -5.04 19.82 -5.41
CA ALA A 235 -4.08 20.75 -6.00
C ALA A 235 -3.41 20.21 -7.28
N GLU A 236 -3.61 18.94 -7.63
CA GLU A 236 -2.98 18.33 -8.81
C GLU A 236 -3.52 18.96 -10.10
N PRO A 237 -2.63 19.41 -11.01
CA PRO A 237 -3.04 19.80 -12.36
C PRO A 237 -3.71 18.63 -13.09
N GLY A 238 -5.00 18.76 -13.40
CA GLY A 238 -5.78 17.66 -13.97
C GLY A 238 -6.15 16.59 -12.94
N ALA A 239 -6.40 17.00 -11.69
CA ALA A 239 -6.94 16.14 -10.65
C ALA A 239 -8.14 15.32 -11.16
N ASP A 240 -8.08 14.01 -10.94
CA ASP A 240 -9.08 13.06 -11.38
C ASP A 240 -10.32 13.16 -10.46
N PRO A 241 -11.52 13.46 -11.00
CA PRO A 241 -12.70 13.71 -10.18
C PRO A 241 -13.17 12.47 -9.40
N GLU A 242 -12.88 11.25 -9.87
CA GLU A 242 -13.28 10.03 -9.19
C GLU A 242 -12.43 9.83 -7.92
N LEU A 243 -11.12 10.07 -8.02
CA LEU A 243 -10.24 10.10 -6.84
C LEU A 243 -10.69 11.13 -5.81
N LEU A 244 -10.93 12.37 -6.24
CA LEU A 244 -11.33 13.44 -5.33
C LEU A 244 -12.63 13.09 -4.60
N SER A 245 -13.63 12.64 -5.35
CA SER A 245 -14.93 12.21 -4.81
C SER A 245 -14.77 11.10 -3.75
N ARG A 246 -13.93 10.10 -4.03
CA ARG A 246 -13.70 8.96 -3.12
C ARG A 246 -12.96 9.35 -1.85
N LEU A 247 -11.92 10.18 -1.95
CA LEU A 247 -11.20 10.68 -0.76
C LEU A 247 -12.09 11.57 0.11
N ASP A 248 -12.85 12.47 -0.51
CA ASP A 248 -13.77 13.36 0.20
C ASP A 248 -14.87 12.55 0.90
N ALA A 249 -15.43 11.56 0.22
CA ALA A 249 -16.42 10.65 0.80
C ALA A 249 -15.85 9.90 2.00
N ALA A 250 -14.65 9.32 1.90
CA ALA A 250 -14.01 8.61 3.01
C ALA A 250 -13.77 9.54 4.22
N LEU A 251 -13.29 10.77 3.99
CA LEU A 251 -13.06 11.76 5.04
C LEU A 251 -14.35 12.24 5.71
N ALA A 252 -15.41 12.49 4.92
CA ALA A 252 -16.70 12.95 5.39
C ALA A 252 -17.45 11.86 6.16
N LEU A 253 -17.53 10.65 5.62
CA LEU A 253 -18.23 9.53 6.25
C LEU A 253 -17.59 9.09 7.57
N SER A 254 -16.27 9.28 7.70
CA SER A 254 -15.54 8.97 8.94
C SER A 254 -15.50 10.15 9.92
N ALA A 255 -16.12 11.29 9.61
CA ALA A 255 -16.09 12.46 10.47
C ALA A 255 -16.71 12.15 11.86
N PRO A 256 -16.14 12.68 12.97
CA PRO A 256 -16.59 12.31 14.31
C PRO A 256 -18.08 12.58 14.58
N ASP A 257 -18.63 13.65 14.03
CA ASP A 257 -20.04 14.01 14.13
C ASP A 257 -20.94 13.07 13.32
N VAL A 258 -20.49 12.64 12.13
CA VAL A 258 -21.19 11.64 11.32
C VAL A 258 -21.21 10.29 12.03
N LEU A 259 -20.07 9.84 12.57
CA LEU A 259 -20.01 8.59 13.35
C LEU A 259 -20.88 8.67 14.60
N ALA A 260 -20.85 9.80 15.33
CA ALA A 260 -21.68 10.00 16.52
C ALA A 260 -23.18 9.98 16.22
N ALA A 261 -23.61 10.42 15.03
CA ALA A 261 -25.00 10.33 14.60
C ALA A 261 -25.47 8.87 14.38
N HIS A 262 -24.53 7.93 14.25
CA HIS A 262 -24.78 6.49 14.08
C HIS A 262 -24.29 5.68 15.30
N ASP A 263 -24.39 6.25 16.51
CA ASP A 263 -23.96 5.62 17.77
C ASP A 263 -22.49 5.12 17.76
N GLY A 264 -21.65 5.72 16.92
CA GLY A 264 -20.25 5.33 16.73
C GLY A 264 -20.05 4.06 15.90
N VAL A 265 -21.09 3.53 15.24
CA VAL A 265 -21.01 2.33 14.40
C VAL A 265 -20.58 2.72 12.97
N PRO A 266 -19.43 2.21 12.47
CA PRO A 266 -19.01 2.44 11.09
C PRO A 266 -19.95 1.77 10.07
N LEU A 267 -20.02 2.35 8.86
CA LEU A 267 -20.53 1.67 7.68
C LEU A 267 -19.69 0.42 7.43
N SER A 268 -20.34 -0.71 7.11
CA SER A 268 -19.68 -1.99 6.87
C SER A 268 -20.40 -2.75 5.77
N GLY A 269 -19.72 -3.76 5.21
CA GLY A 269 -20.29 -4.63 4.19
C GLY A 269 -20.81 -3.86 2.97
N VAL A 270 -22.02 -4.20 2.53
CA VAL A 270 -22.69 -3.58 1.37
C VAL A 270 -22.79 -2.06 1.50
N GLN A 271 -23.08 -1.53 2.69
CA GLN A 271 -23.25 -0.09 2.89
C GLN A 271 -21.93 0.67 2.69
N LEU A 272 -20.82 0.05 3.08
CA LEU A 272 -19.48 0.58 2.85
C LEU A 272 -19.16 0.60 1.36
N THR A 273 -19.41 -0.51 0.66
CA THR A 273 -19.11 -0.63 -0.77
C THR A 273 -20.03 0.20 -1.65
N ASP A 274 -21.29 0.38 -1.26
CA ASP A 274 -22.22 1.29 -1.94
C ASP A 274 -21.73 2.74 -1.87
N ALA A 275 -21.11 3.12 -0.75
CA ALA A 275 -20.63 4.49 -0.53
C ALA A 275 -19.26 4.76 -1.19
N LEU A 276 -18.32 3.81 -1.07
CA LEU A 276 -16.91 4.02 -1.41
C LEU A 276 -16.40 3.16 -2.57
N GLY A 277 -17.21 2.22 -3.05
CA GLY A 277 -16.84 1.29 -4.11
C GLY A 277 -16.34 -0.06 -3.60
N LEU A 278 -16.06 -0.95 -4.54
CA LEU A 278 -15.73 -2.36 -4.26
C LEU A 278 -14.23 -2.61 -4.09
N GLY A 279 -13.40 -1.59 -4.25
CA GLY A 279 -11.95 -1.70 -4.07
C GLY A 279 -11.18 -2.15 -5.32
N TRP A 280 -11.82 -2.70 -6.34
CA TRP A 280 -11.13 -3.20 -7.55
C TRP A 280 -10.36 -2.14 -8.36
N VAL A 281 -10.67 -0.87 -8.16
CA VAL A 281 -9.98 0.28 -8.77
C VAL A 281 -9.32 1.13 -7.69
N ALA A 282 -8.20 1.77 -8.03
CA ALA A 282 -7.28 2.34 -7.07
C ALA A 282 -7.90 3.40 -6.14
N GLU A 283 -8.78 4.26 -6.66
CA GLU A 283 -9.43 5.27 -5.83
C GLU A 283 -10.42 4.68 -4.83
N GLU A 284 -11.05 3.54 -5.17
CA GLU A 284 -11.98 2.83 -4.30
C GLU A 284 -11.22 2.07 -3.21
N ALA A 285 -10.16 1.34 -3.57
CA ALA A 285 -9.33 0.62 -2.60
C ALA A 285 -8.78 1.56 -1.52
N LEU A 286 -8.23 2.70 -1.95
CA LEU A 286 -7.69 3.71 -1.06
C LEU A 286 -8.78 4.30 -0.15
N ALA A 287 -9.96 4.61 -0.70
CA ALA A 287 -11.03 5.20 0.08
C ALA A 287 -11.63 4.24 1.11
N VAL A 288 -11.86 2.97 0.74
CA VAL A 288 -12.35 1.93 1.66
C VAL A 288 -11.37 1.72 2.81
N ALA A 289 -10.08 1.54 2.50
CA ALA A 289 -9.03 1.34 3.51
C ALA A 289 -8.87 2.57 4.42
N LEU A 290 -8.84 3.78 3.84
CA LEU A 290 -8.72 5.02 4.59
C LEU A 290 -9.93 5.23 5.51
N TYR A 291 -11.14 4.98 5.00
CA TYR A 291 -12.36 5.03 5.81
C TYR A 291 -12.29 4.05 6.97
N ALA A 292 -11.92 2.79 6.71
CA ALA A 292 -11.88 1.76 7.74
C ALA A 292 -10.93 2.14 8.89
N VAL A 293 -9.76 2.70 8.57
CA VAL A 293 -8.82 3.23 9.57
C VAL A 293 -9.42 4.42 10.32
N LEU A 294 -9.96 5.42 9.63
CA LEU A 294 -10.44 6.62 10.30
C LEU A 294 -11.71 6.38 11.14
N ALA A 295 -12.60 5.50 10.68
CA ALA A 295 -13.87 5.21 11.33
C ALA A 295 -13.73 4.34 12.58
N THR A 296 -12.68 3.51 12.66
CA THR A 296 -12.42 2.65 13.82
C THR A 296 -11.51 3.29 14.87
N ALA A 297 -10.81 4.38 14.52
CA ALA A 297 -9.90 5.08 15.43
C ALA A 297 -10.53 5.55 16.76
N PRO A 298 -11.75 6.12 16.81
CA PRO A 298 -12.34 6.59 18.06
C PRO A 298 -12.63 5.48 19.08
N GLY A 299 -12.89 4.27 18.61
CA GLY A 299 -13.21 3.11 19.45
C GLY A 299 -11.99 2.31 19.90
N ALA A 300 -10.81 2.61 19.37
CA ALA A 300 -9.60 1.84 19.67
C ALA A 300 -9.03 2.16 21.05
N VAL A 301 -8.79 1.12 21.85
CA VAL A 301 -8.15 1.24 23.18
C VAL A 301 -6.64 0.97 23.15
N SER A 302 -6.14 0.33 22.10
CA SER A 302 -4.71 0.05 21.89
C SER A 302 -4.37 -0.02 20.40
N PRO A 303 -3.09 0.15 20.00
CA PRO A 303 -2.69 0.05 18.61
C PRO A 303 -3.03 -1.31 17.94
N PRO A 304 -2.81 -2.49 18.57
CA PRO A 304 -3.23 -3.77 17.98
C PRO A 304 -4.75 -3.90 17.83
N GLU A 305 -5.53 -3.35 18.76
CA GLU A 305 -6.99 -3.41 18.65
C GLU A 305 -7.51 -2.50 17.53
N HIS A 306 -6.90 -1.32 17.34
CA HIS A 306 -7.18 -0.48 16.18
C HIS A 306 -6.85 -1.22 14.88
N PHE A 307 -5.68 -1.86 14.82
CA PHE A 307 -5.25 -2.62 13.66
C PHE A 307 -6.26 -3.71 13.29
N LEU A 308 -6.63 -4.54 14.26
CA LEU A 308 -7.62 -5.58 14.07
C LEU A 308 -8.98 -5.01 13.64
N ALA A 309 -9.46 -3.94 14.29
CA ALA A 309 -10.75 -3.34 13.95
C ALA A 309 -10.79 -2.78 12.52
N ALA A 310 -9.77 -2.00 12.14
CA ALA A 310 -9.69 -1.39 10.81
C ALA A 310 -9.53 -2.44 9.72
N VAL A 311 -8.62 -3.41 9.89
CA VAL A 311 -8.40 -4.45 8.88
C VAL A 311 -9.64 -5.33 8.74
N ARG A 312 -10.30 -5.73 9.84
CA ARG A 312 -11.58 -6.47 9.77
C ARG A 312 -12.64 -5.72 8.98
N LEU A 313 -12.77 -4.42 9.23
CA LEU A 313 -13.72 -3.58 8.51
C LEU A 313 -13.38 -3.48 7.02
N ALA A 314 -12.09 -3.40 6.71
CA ALA A 314 -11.60 -3.34 5.34
C ALA A 314 -11.78 -4.67 4.59
N VAL A 315 -11.74 -5.84 5.21
CA VAL A 315 -11.84 -7.13 4.49
C VAL A 315 -13.26 -7.72 4.40
N ASN A 316 -14.19 -7.30 5.26
CA ASN A 316 -15.53 -7.91 5.33
C ASN A 316 -16.53 -7.15 4.45
N HIS A 317 -16.38 -7.26 3.13
CA HIS A 317 -17.27 -6.67 2.13
C HIS A 317 -17.29 -7.46 0.82
N ASP A 318 -18.13 -7.08 -0.15
CA ASP A 318 -18.35 -7.81 -1.43
C ASP A 318 -17.28 -7.59 -2.51
N GLY A 319 -16.05 -7.24 -2.10
CA GLY A 319 -15.08 -6.60 -2.99
C GLY A 319 -13.66 -7.05 -2.74
N ASP A 320 -12.73 -6.27 -3.27
CA ASP A 320 -11.29 -6.49 -3.29
C ASP A 320 -10.66 -6.44 -1.88
N SER A 321 -10.81 -7.55 -1.16
CA SER A 321 -10.61 -7.60 0.29
C SER A 321 -9.14 -7.65 0.70
N ASP A 322 -8.27 -8.29 -0.08
CA ASP A 322 -6.83 -8.30 0.18
C ASP A 322 -6.22 -6.91 -0.03
N SER A 323 -6.56 -6.21 -1.12
CA SER A 323 -6.09 -4.83 -1.36
C SER A 323 -6.52 -3.83 -0.29
N THR A 324 -7.80 -3.81 0.08
CA THR A 324 -8.28 -2.89 1.12
C THR A 324 -7.69 -3.22 2.49
N GLY A 325 -7.55 -4.51 2.82
CA GLY A 325 -6.86 -4.99 4.01
C GLY A 325 -5.38 -4.59 4.03
N HIS A 326 -4.67 -4.77 2.91
CA HIS A 326 -3.26 -4.42 2.74
C HIS A 326 -3.02 -2.93 2.98
N ILE A 327 -3.79 -2.07 2.32
CA ILE A 327 -3.65 -0.61 2.41
C ILE A 327 -3.96 -0.14 3.84
N ALA A 328 -5.02 -0.67 4.48
CA ALA A 328 -5.35 -0.34 5.87
C ALA A 328 -4.21 -0.74 6.82
N GLY A 329 -3.63 -1.91 6.60
CA GLY A 329 -2.47 -2.42 7.34
C GLY A 329 -1.23 -1.54 7.17
N ASN A 330 -0.93 -1.07 5.95
CA ASN A 330 0.15 -0.13 5.71
C ASN A 330 -0.06 1.19 6.46
N ILE A 331 -1.26 1.78 6.41
CA ILE A 331 -1.57 3.07 7.06
C ILE A 331 -1.35 2.98 8.57
N LEU A 332 -1.89 1.94 9.21
CA LEU A 332 -1.75 1.74 10.66
C LEU A 332 -0.32 1.41 11.06
N GLY A 333 0.39 0.65 10.22
CA GLY A 333 1.82 0.39 10.37
C GLY A 333 2.67 1.65 10.28
N ALA A 334 2.34 2.58 9.37
CA ALA A 334 3.03 3.87 9.25
C ALA A 334 2.75 4.78 10.45
N PHE A 335 1.56 4.70 11.02
CA PHE A 335 1.14 5.54 12.15
C PHE A 335 1.68 5.07 13.50
N TYR A 336 1.51 3.78 13.82
CA TYR A 336 1.89 3.20 15.12
C TYR A 336 3.25 2.49 15.10
N GLY A 337 3.80 2.17 13.93
CA GLY A 337 4.91 1.25 13.79
C GLY A 337 4.54 -0.18 14.20
N GLU A 338 5.55 -0.93 14.62
CA GLU A 338 5.40 -2.33 15.07
C GLU A 338 4.41 -2.52 16.22
N GLU A 339 4.06 -1.45 16.95
CA GLU A 339 3.09 -1.52 18.06
C GLU A 339 1.68 -1.89 17.58
N ALA A 340 1.34 -1.60 16.32
CA ALA A 340 0.06 -2.02 15.75
C ALA A 340 -0.02 -3.53 15.48
N LEU A 341 1.10 -4.25 15.39
CA LEU A 341 1.11 -5.58 14.79
C LEU A 341 0.67 -6.65 15.81
N PRO A 342 -0.44 -7.38 15.57
CA PRO A 342 -0.87 -8.43 16.49
C PRO A 342 0.13 -9.59 16.52
N LEU A 343 0.68 -9.90 17.70
CA LEU A 343 1.65 -10.98 17.88
C LEU A 343 1.15 -12.36 17.40
N ALA A 344 -0.16 -12.60 17.50
CA ALA A 344 -0.77 -13.84 17.02
C ALA A 344 -0.69 -13.96 15.49
N TRP A 345 -0.94 -12.87 14.78
CA TRP A 345 -0.89 -12.83 13.31
C TRP A 345 0.55 -12.89 12.79
N LEU A 346 1.50 -12.24 13.49
CA LEU A 346 2.93 -12.35 13.15
C LEU A 346 3.46 -13.79 13.16
N LYS A 347 2.91 -14.67 14.02
CA LYS A 347 3.29 -16.09 14.06
C LYS A 347 2.71 -16.90 12.91
N LEU A 348 1.64 -16.42 12.28
CA LEU A 348 0.96 -17.04 11.15
C LEU A 348 1.38 -16.44 9.81
N CYS A 349 2.04 -15.28 9.84
CA CYS A 349 2.58 -14.59 8.68
C CYS A 349 3.51 -15.50 7.90
N GLU A 350 3.36 -15.49 6.58
CA GLU A 350 4.26 -16.19 5.69
C GLU A 350 5.58 -15.45 5.58
N ASP A 351 6.68 -16.16 5.86
CA ASP A 351 8.05 -15.65 5.80
C ASP A 351 8.23 -14.21 6.33
N PRO A 352 7.98 -13.96 7.63
CA PRO A 352 8.13 -12.63 8.20
C PRO A 352 9.58 -12.15 8.18
N GLN A 353 10.56 -13.07 8.05
CA GLN A 353 11.99 -12.74 8.01
C GLN A 353 12.36 -12.05 6.69
N LEU A 354 11.79 -12.50 5.56
CA LEU A 354 11.92 -11.82 4.28
C LEU A 354 11.46 -10.36 4.36
N ILE A 355 10.26 -10.14 4.89
CA ILE A 355 9.65 -8.81 5.01
C ILE A 355 10.51 -7.93 5.95
N GLN A 356 10.92 -8.46 7.09
CA GLN A 356 11.79 -7.77 8.04
C GLN A 356 13.15 -7.43 7.42
N HIS A 357 13.72 -8.31 6.60
CA HIS A 357 15.00 -8.07 5.95
C HIS A 357 14.95 -6.85 5.03
N LEU A 358 13.96 -6.77 4.13
CA LEU A 358 13.84 -5.66 3.18
C LEU A 358 13.52 -4.34 3.89
N ALA A 359 12.60 -4.35 4.85
CA ALA A 359 12.33 -3.19 5.70
C ALA A 359 13.60 -2.72 6.43
N GLY A 360 14.38 -3.65 6.97
CA GLY A 360 15.66 -3.37 7.64
C GLY A 360 16.72 -2.80 6.70
N GLN A 361 16.78 -3.23 5.44
CA GLN A 361 17.68 -2.62 4.44
C GLN A 361 17.28 -1.15 4.18
N LEU A 362 15.98 -0.84 4.11
CA LEU A 362 15.54 0.54 3.92
C LEU A 362 15.98 1.43 5.07
N VAL A 363 15.75 0.98 6.31
CA VAL A 363 16.19 1.71 7.52
C VAL A 363 17.71 1.92 7.48
N LYS A 364 18.48 0.86 7.20
CA LYS A 364 19.94 0.93 7.13
C LYS A 364 20.42 1.95 6.09
N LEU A 365 19.85 1.96 4.90
CA LEU A 365 20.27 2.85 3.80
C LEU A 365 19.83 4.31 3.98
N THR A 366 18.79 4.57 4.78
CA THR A 366 18.19 5.91 4.90
C THR A 366 18.57 6.66 6.17
N VAL A 367 18.72 5.96 7.31
CA VAL A 367 19.06 6.59 8.59
C VAL A 367 20.42 6.18 9.16
N GLY A 368 21.08 5.19 8.54
CA GLY A 368 22.34 4.64 9.03
C GLY A 368 22.13 3.85 10.33
N ALA A 369 22.19 2.53 10.25
CA ALA A 369 22.16 1.67 11.43
C ALA A 369 23.49 1.69 12.19
#